data_AF-A0A3Q0FJL9-F1
#
_entry.id   AF-A0A3Q0FJL9-F1
#
_cell.length_a   1.000
_cell.length_b   1.000
_cell.length_c   1.000
_cell.angle_alpha   90.00
_cell.angle_beta   90.00
_cell.angle_gamma   90.00
#
_symmetry.space_group_name_H-M   'P 1'
#
loop_
_entity.id
_entity.type
_entity.pdbx_description
1 polymer ?
#
loop_
_entity_poly.entity_id
_entity_poly.type
_entity_poly.pdbx_seq_one_letter_code
_entity_poly.pdbx_strand_id
1 'polypeptide(L)'
;MLQVAMVSKVAGFVTTLFMMVMMTMVPKTESSHIDKIVTPQFFDMIINQADGDCPGKNFYSRDAFLKAHNSYHRFGSLSSDDDSKREVAAAFAHFTHETGHFCYIEEIGGASRDYCDESNIEFPCAPNKGYYGRGPIQLSWNFNYGPAGQNIGFDGLNAPETVANDPVVSFKTALWYWMEFVRPVIHLGFGATIKAINGYLECNQGNPDTVNARVYYYTQYCSQLGVAPGDNLTCSEISILSEYGLNCQSCVFIVITQFDRILHQAMWNKKVQNMNTGVTRVMVSFLALMLIGCQQGACYGTDSANHVSVADIVTTEFFNNIFDEGDDDADCPGKNFYSRQAFLHALNSYKQFGRSGSVDDSKREIAAAFAHFTHETQHFCYIEESEGESKDYCDESKSDEYPCAADKEYYGRGPIQLKWNYNYGAAGESIGFDGLKAPETVGSDPVVSFKTALWYWTENVSPVMEQGFGETIRAMKGEVECDGGNPDAVQARVDYYTQYCSQLGVAPGDNLTC
;
A
#
# COMPACT_ATOMS: atom_id res chain seq x y z
N MET A 1 -22.69 51.57 48.91
CA MET A 1 -21.96 51.42 47.63
C MET A 1 -20.44 51.47 47.84
N LEU A 2 -19.90 50.65 48.74
CA LEU A 2 -18.45 50.62 49.02
C LEU A 2 -17.88 49.20 49.14
N GLN A 3 -18.61 48.19 48.67
CA GLN A 3 -18.23 46.78 48.82
C GLN A 3 -18.12 46.02 47.49
N VAL A 4 -18.45 46.66 46.36
CA VAL A 4 -18.34 46.07 45.02
C VAL A 4 -17.05 46.53 44.29
N ALA A 5 -16.34 47.54 44.80
CA ALA A 5 -15.15 48.09 44.15
C ALA A 5 -13.82 47.40 44.52
N MET A 6 -13.77 46.58 45.58
CA MET A 6 -12.54 45.91 46.02
C MET A 6 -12.31 44.54 45.38
N VAL A 7 -13.36 43.84 44.95
CA VAL A 7 -13.23 42.49 44.35
C VAL A 7 -12.68 42.57 42.92
N SER A 8 -12.91 43.69 42.21
CA SER A 8 -12.47 43.85 40.81
C SER A 8 -10.98 44.21 40.67
N LYS A 9 -10.32 44.74 41.71
CA LYS A 9 -8.88 45.09 41.65
C LYS A 9 -7.92 43.96 42.02
N VAL A 10 -8.38 42.95 42.77
CA VAL A 10 -7.55 41.77 43.13
C VAL A 10 -7.55 40.74 41.99
N ALA A 11 -8.66 40.59 41.26
CA ALA A 11 -8.73 39.69 40.11
C ALA A 11 -7.83 40.13 38.94
N GLY A 12 -7.62 41.44 38.76
CA GLY A 12 -6.74 41.99 37.72
C GLY A 12 -5.24 41.82 38.01
N PHE A 13 -4.81 41.78 39.27
CA PHE A 13 -3.39 41.66 39.62
C PHE A 13 -2.88 40.21 39.58
N VAL A 14 -3.75 39.23 39.87
CA VAL A 14 -3.40 37.80 39.79
C VAL A 14 -3.33 37.31 38.34
N THR A 15 -4.11 37.90 37.43
CA THR A 15 -4.07 37.56 35.99
C THR A 15 -2.83 38.12 35.28
N THR A 16 -2.32 39.29 35.66
CA THR A 16 -1.11 39.85 35.03
C THR A 16 0.18 39.15 35.49
N LEU A 17 0.24 38.67 36.74
CA LEU A 17 1.42 37.96 37.25
C LEU A 17 1.52 36.52 36.71
N PHE A 18 0.39 35.86 36.45
CA PHE A 18 0.37 34.54 35.79
C PHE A 18 0.78 34.59 34.32
N MET A 19 0.48 35.70 33.61
CA MET A 19 0.96 35.89 32.23
C MET A 19 2.44 36.22 32.13
N MET A 20 3.03 36.89 33.14
CA MET A 20 4.47 37.19 33.12
C MET A 20 5.36 35.98 33.49
N VAL A 21 4.87 35.01 34.27
CA VAL A 21 5.63 33.79 34.61
C VAL A 21 5.53 32.72 33.50
N MET A 22 4.50 32.77 32.65
CA MET A 22 4.40 31.93 31.44
C MET A 22 5.31 32.39 30.29
N MET A 23 5.94 33.57 30.39
CA MET A 23 6.81 34.13 29.33
C MET A 23 8.30 33.76 29.46
N THR A 24 8.71 32.95 30.44
CA THR A 24 10.12 32.53 30.59
C THR A 24 10.34 31.02 30.61
N MET A 25 9.37 30.22 30.16
CA MET A 25 9.64 28.87 29.72
C MET A 25 9.31 28.78 28.24
N VAL A 26 10.23 29.29 27.40
CA VAL A 26 10.36 28.78 26.03
C VAL A 26 10.56 27.27 26.21
N PRO A 27 9.62 26.41 25.76
CA PRO A 27 9.88 25.00 25.74
C PRO A 27 11.15 24.85 24.90
N LYS A 28 12.19 24.22 25.45
CA LYS A 28 13.25 23.66 24.61
C LYS A 28 12.49 22.74 23.65
N THR A 29 12.34 23.16 22.40
CA THR A 29 11.79 22.34 21.33
C THR A 29 12.65 21.09 21.31
N GLU A 30 12.09 19.97 21.77
CA GLU A 30 12.63 18.65 21.50
C GLU A 30 12.88 18.61 19.99
N SER A 31 14.15 18.53 19.59
CA SER A 31 14.56 18.49 18.18
C SER A 31 13.89 17.28 17.52
N SER A 32 12.97 17.53 16.58
CA SER A 32 12.27 16.48 15.82
C SER A 32 13.28 15.55 15.17
N HIS A 33 12.99 14.26 15.04
CA HIS A 33 13.90 13.28 14.45
C HIS A 33 14.48 13.72 13.09
N ILE A 34 13.66 14.36 12.24
CA ILE A 34 14.09 14.92 10.94
C ILE A 34 15.18 16.01 11.06
N ASP A 35 15.17 16.80 12.14
CA ASP A 35 16.14 17.90 12.39
C ASP A 35 17.54 17.32 12.65
N LYS A 36 17.61 16.07 13.12
CA LYS A 36 18.86 15.32 13.32
C LYS A 36 19.39 14.67 12.04
N ILE A 37 18.52 14.37 11.07
CA ILE A 37 18.93 13.82 9.77
C ILE A 37 19.30 14.96 8.81
N VAL A 38 18.37 15.89 8.57
CA VAL A 38 18.59 17.07 7.73
C VAL A 38 19.28 18.14 8.57
N THR A 39 20.56 17.95 8.87
CA THR A 39 21.36 18.91 9.64
C THR A 39 21.65 20.18 8.82
N PRO A 40 22.06 21.31 9.45
CA PRO A 40 22.56 22.46 8.71
C PRO A 40 23.70 22.06 7.77
N GLN A 41 24.61 21.21 8.22
CA GLN A 41 25.74 20.72 7.43
C GLN A 41 25.28 19.95 6.19
N PHE A 42 24.30 19.05 6.33
CA PHE A 42 23.73 18.28 5.21
C PHE A 42 23.00 19.18 4.20
N PHE A 43 22.23 20.16 4.67
CA PHE A 43 21.54 21.07 3.75
C PHE A 43 22.54 22.02 3.04
N ASP A 44 23.46 22.62 3.80
CA ASP A 44 24.44 23.57 3.31
C ASP A 44 25.37 22.93 2.27
N MET A 45 25.75 21.67 2.45
CA MET A 45 26.61 21.01 1.47
C MET A 45 25.94 20.69 0.14
N ILE A 46 24.61 20.70 0.07
CA ILE A 46 23.88 20.61 -1.19
C ILE A 46 23.83 21.99 -1.83
N ILE A 47 23.26 22.97 -1.13
CA ILE A 47 22.98 24.29 -1.71
C ILE A 47 24.25 25.10 -2.03
N ASN A 48 25.37 24.83 -1.34
CA ASN A 48 26.65 25.47 -1.64
C ASN A 48 27.32 24.96 -2.92
N GLN A 49 26.83 23.86 -3.51
CA GLN A 49 27.29 23.39 -4.83
C GLN A 49 26.69 24.18 -5.99
N ALA A 50 25.57 24.88 -5.77
CA ALA A 50 25.01 25.80 -6.76
C ALA A 50 25.92 27.03 -6.93
N ASP A 51 25.86 27.68 -8.10
CA ASP A 51 26.60 28.90 -8.39
C ASP A 51 26.22 30.05 -7.43
N GLY A 52 27.11 31.03 -7.29
CA GLY A 52 26.96 32.13 -6.34
C GLY A 52 25.74 33.04 -6.61
N ASP A 53 25.35 33.16 -7.87
CA ASP A 53 24.25 34.00 -8.37
C ASP A 53 22.94 33.23 -8.59
N CYS A 54 22.89 31.94 -8.22
CA CYS A 54 21.70 31.13 -8.30
C CYS A 54 20.53 31.72 -7.48
N PRO A 55 19.35 31.94 -8.09
CA PRO A 55 18.22 32.56 -7.40
C PRO A 55 17.71 31.75 -6.21
N GLY A 56 17.76 30.42 -6.31
CA GLY A 56 17.30 29.51 -5.26
C GLY A 56 18.09 29.59 -3.95
N LYS A 57 19.34 30.12 -3.95
CA LYS A 57 20.11 30.34 -2.71
C LYS A 57 19.45 31.31 -1.73
N ASN A 58 18.66 32.25 -2.24
CA ASN A 58 17.92 33.21 -1.42
C ASN A 58 16.48 32.75 -1.11
N PHE A 59 16.07 31.60 -1.65
CA PHE A 59 14.71 31.10 -1.56
C PHE A 59 14.63 29.83 -0.71
N TYR A 60 15.42 28.81 -1.04
CA TYR A 60 15.44 27.54 -0.33
C TYR A 60 16.28 27.65 0.94
N SER A 61 15.67 27.33 2.07
CA SER A 61 16.37 27.24 3.36
C SER A 61 15.96 25.98 4.10
N ARG A 62 16.86 25.47 4.92
CA ARG A 62 16.57 24.38 5.86
C ARG A 62 15.37 24.69 6.75
N ASP A 63 15.25 25.93 7.22
CA ASP A 63 14.12 26.37 8.05
C ASP A 63 12.78 26.30 7.30
N ALA A 64 12.76 26.64 6.00
CA ALA A 64 11.57 26.48 5.17
C ALA A 64 11.21 24.99 4.99
N PHE A 65 12.21 24.13 4.78
CA PHE A 65 12.01 22.68 4.72
C PHE A 65 11.43 22.13 6.04
N LEU A 66 12.00 22.49 7.20
CA LEU A 66 11.50 22.02 8.50
C LEU A 66 10.09 22.54 8.80
N LYS A 67 9.76 23.78 8.40
CA LYS A 67 8.40 24.31 8.50
C LYS A 67 7.42 23.53 7.62
N ALA A 68 7.83 23.14 6.42
CA ALA A 68 7.00 22.31 5.54
C ALA A 68 6.83 20.89 6.11
N HIS A 69 7.89 20.30 6.66
CA HIS A 69 7.88 18.97 7.28
C HIS A 69 6.86 18.83 8.42
N ASN A 70 6.56 19.90 9.16
CA ASN A 70 5.50 19.88 10.19
C ASN A 70 4.13 19.46 9.63
N SER A 71 3.87 19.60 8.32
CA SER A 71 2.66 19.10 7.66
C SER A 71 2.78 17.67 7.13
N TYR A 72 4.00 17.12 7.05
CA TYR A 72 4.32 15.78 6.52
C TYR A 72 5.21 15.02 7.49
N HIS A 73 4.84 14.98 8.78
CA HIS A 73 5.65 14.43 9.87
C HIS A 73 6.07 12.97 9.69
N ARG A 74 5.36 12.20 8.84
CA ARG A 74 5.74 10.82 8.50
C ARG A 74 7.03 10.76 7.69
N PHE A 75 7.35 11.77 6.87
CA PHE A 75 8.53 11.81 6.00
C PHE A 75 9.82 11.69 6.83
N GLY A 76 10.72 10.77 6.47
CA GLY A 76 11.93 10.49 7.23
C GLY A 76 11.64 9.85 8.59
N SER A 77 10.51 9.15 8.72
CA SER A 77 10.12 8.39 9.91
C SER A 77 9.65 7.00 9.47
N LEU A 78 10.61 6.20 9.00
CA LEU A 78 10.44 4.78 8.67
C LEU A 78 10.83 3.90 9.86
N SER A 79 10.62 2.60 9.74
CA SER A 79 10.81 1.60 10.81
C SER A 79 12.25 1.54 11.34
N SER A 80 13.23 1.98 10.57
CA SER A 80 14.62 2.13 11.01
C SER A 80 15.19 3.53 10.74
N ASP A 81 16.18 3.91 11.56
CA ASP A 81 16.96 5.15 11.38
C ASP A 81 17.68 5.17 10.03
N ASP A 82 18.16 4.02 9.58
CA ASP A 82 18.84 3.86 8.30
C ASP A 82 17.88 3.97 7.11
N ASP A 83 16.66 3.42 7.21
CA ASP A 83 15.62 3.63 6.18
C ASP A 83 15.21 5.09 6.11
N SER A 84 15.06 5.74 7.26
CA SER A 84 14.73 7.16 7.34
C SER A 84 15.83 8.03 6.70
N LYS A 85 17.10 7.70 6.93
CA LYS A 85 18.24 8.36 6.26
C LYS A 85 18.26 8.09 4.75
N ARG A 86 17.96 6.86 4.31
CA ARG A 86 17.82 6.53 2.88
C ARG A 86 16.68 7.30 2.23
N GLU A 87 15.54 7.44 2.90
CA GLU A 87 14.41 8.24 2.41
C GLU A 87 14.80 9.71 2.21
N VAL A 88 15.44 10.31 3.21
CA VAL A 88 15.93 11.68 3.11
C VAL A 88 16.98 11.81 2.01
N ALA A 89 17.97 10.90 1.93
CA ALA A 89 18.97 10.92 0.88
C ALA A 89 18.34 10.81 -0.52
N ALA A 90 17.36 9.94 -0.71
CA ALA A 90 16.68 9.75 -1.98
C ALA A 90 15.90 11.01 -2.39
N ALA A 91 15.10 11.57 -1.48
CA ALA A 91 14.33 12.78 -1.76
C ALA A 91 15.23 13.95 -2.14
N PHE A 92 16.27 14.21 -1.35
CA PHE A 92 17.21 15.30 -1.64
C PHE A 92 18.04 15.05 -2.90
N ALA A 93 18.36 13.79 -3.25
CA ALA A 93 19.01 13.47 -4.52
C ALA A 93 18.14 13.82 -5.73
N HIS A 94 16.83 13.53 -5.65
CA HIS A 94 15.89 13.98 -6.66
C HIS A 94 15.77 15.50 -6.69
N PHE A 95 15.62 16.15 -5.54
CA PHE A 95 15.51 17.61 -5.48
C PHE A 95 16.75 18.30 -6.07
N THR A 96 17.94 17.81 -5.75
CA THR A 96 19.20 18.29 -6.33
C THR A 96 19.20 18.15 -7.83
N HIS A 97 18.78 17.00 -8.35
CA HIS A 97 18.72 16.75 -9.78
C HIS A 97 17.75 17.72 -10.48
N GLU A 98 16.53 17.84 -9.98
CA GLU A 98 15.47 18.65 -10.56
C GLU A 98 15.80 20.15 -10.57
N THR A 99 16.48 20.64 -9.53
CA THR A 99 16.70 22.08 -9.32
C THR A 99 18.14 22.52 -9.60
N GLY A 100 19.04 21.60 -9.95
CA GLY A 100 20.46 21.88 -10.04
C GLY A 100 21.02 22.37 -8.70
N HIS A 101 20.97 21.54 -7.66
CA HIS A 101 21.43 21.85 -6.30
C HIS A 101 20.69 23.02 -5.64
N PHE A 102 19.36 23.07 -5.80
CA PHE A 102 18.51 24.19 -5.36
C PHE A 102 18.84 25.52 -6.04
N CYS A 103 19.43 25.51 -7.24
CA CYS A 103 19.67 26.74 -8.00
C CYS A 103 18.37 27.31 -8.60
N TYR A 104 17.58 26.45 -9.23
CA TYR A 104 16.37 26.83 -9.96
C TYR A 104 15.12 26.66 -9.10
N ILE A 105 14.28 27.70 -9.07
CA ILE A 105 12.96 27.69 -8.43
C ILE A 105 11.90 27.27 -9.45
N GLU A 106 12.04 27.77 -10.68
CA GLU A 106 11.18 27.49 -11.81
C GLU A 106 12.00 26.81 -12.93
N GLU A 107 11.31 25.98 -13.72
CA GLU A 107 11.87 25.33 -14.89
C GLU A 107 12.43 26.34 -15.90
N ILE A 108 13.63 26.07 -16.41
CA ILE A 108 14.28 26.91 -17.42
C ILE A 108 13.45 26.90 -18.70
N GLY A 109 12.90 28.07 -19.06
CA GLY A 109 12.05 28.23 -20.24
C GLY A 109 10.64 27.66 -20.06
N GLY A 110 10.22 27.30 -18.84
CA GLY A 110 8.90 26.71 -18.57
C GLY A 110 7.73 27.58 -19.04
N ALA A 111 7.84 28.91 -18.92
CA ALA A 111 6.81 29.85 -19.38
C ALA A 111 6.55 29.81 -20.91
N SER A 112 7.44 29.19 -21.69
CA SER A 112 7.26 29.01 -23.14
C SER A 112 6.66 27.65 -23.53
N ARG A 113 6.43 26.76 -22.55
CA ARG A 113 5.92 25.41 -22.75
C ARG A 113 4.46 25.31 -22.31
N ASP A 114 3.75 24.40 -22.96
CA ASP A 114 2.35 24.12 -22.64
C ASP A 114 2.28 22.95 -21.66
N TYR A 115 2.09 23.27 -20.38
CA TYR A 115 1.88 22.30 -19.29
C TYR A 115 0.42 22.30 -18.85
N CYS A 116 -0.50 22.43 -19.80
CA CYS A 116 -1.92 22.32 -19.56
C CYS A 116 -2.47 21.11 -20.31
N ASP A 117 -3.20 20.25 -19.59
CA ASP A 117 -4.10 19.28 -20.21
C ASP A 117 -5.52 19.85 -20.16
N GLU A 118 -6.00 20.40 -21.28
CA GLU A 118 -7.35 20.94 -21.40
C GLU A 118 -8.44 19.87 -21.32
N SER A 119 -8.09 18.59 -21.46
CA SER A 119 -9.03 17.49 -21.31
C SER A 119 -9.33 17.17 -19.84
N ASN A 120 -8.50 17.66 -18.91
CA ASN A 120 -8.72 17.47 -17.49
C ASN A 120 -9.79 18.42 -16.95
N ILE A 121 -11.02 17.92 -16.86
CA ILE A 121 -12.19 18.68 -16.40
C ILE A 121 -12.25 18.86 -14.88
N GLU A 122 -11.56 18.02 -14.11
CA GLU A 122 -11.53 18.10 -12.64
C GLU A 122 -10.60 19.22 -12.17
N PHE A 123 -9.47 19.38 -12.86
CA PHE A 123 -8.46 20.40 -12.61
C PHE A 123 -8.25 21.26 -13.87
N PRO A 124 -9.25 22.07 -14.27
CA PRO A 124 -9.21 22.82 -15.51
C PRO A 124 -8.12 23.88 -15.49
N CYS A 125 -7.53 24.14 -16.65
CA CYS A 125 -6.53 25.19 -16.79
C CYS A 125 -7.14 26.58 -16.66
N ALA A 126 -6.58 27.38 -15.77
CA ALA A 126 -6.98 28.77 -15.61
C ALA A 126 -6.43 29.62 -16.76
N PRO A 127 -7.20 30.60 -17.28
CA PRO A 127 -6.72 31.49 -18.32
C PRO A 127 -5.44 32.23 -17.92
N ASN A 128 -4.46 32.28 -18.83
CA ASN A 128 -3.16 32.94 -18.64
C ASN A 128 -2.31 32.37 -17.49
N LYS A 129 -2.55 31.12 -17.08
CA LYS A 129 -1.70 30.41 -16.11
C LYS A 129 -0.91 29.30 -16.78
N GLY A 130 0.32 29.11 -16.31
CA GLY A 130 1.22 28.06 -16.78
C GLY A 130 1.64 27.16 -15.63
N TYR A 131 1.53 25.85 -15.84
CA TYR A 131 1.82 24.81 -14.83
C TYR A 131 3.15 24.10 -15.11
N TYR A 132 4.17 24.84 -15.57
CA TYR A 132 5.53 24.33 -15.73
C TYR A 132 6.20 24.03 -14.38
N GLY A 133 7.38 23.38 -14.42
CA GLY A 133 8.07 22.91 -13.23
C GLY A 133 8.35 24.01 -12.20
N ARG A 134 7.95 23.78 -10.94
CA ARG A 134 8.29 24.65 -9.79
C ARG A 134 8.66 23.87 -8.54
N GLY A 135 9.54 24.45 -7.73
CA GLY A 135 9.94 23.91 -6.43
C GLY A 135 10.88 22.70 -6.51
N PRO A 136 11.18 22.06 -5.37
CA PRO A 136 12.21 21.01 -5.30
C PRO A 136 11.95 19.80 -6.20
N ILE A 137 10.68 19.41 -6.41
CA ILE A 137 10.32 18.29 -7.29
C ILE A 137 9.94 18.73 -8.71
N GLN A 138 10.04 20.03 -9.02
CA GLN A 138 9.63 20.63 -10.29
C GLN A 138 8.19 20.22 -10.68
N LEU A 139 7.25 20.42 -9.75
CA LEU A 139 5.83 20.11 -9.91
C LEU A 139 5.31 20.71 -11.22
N SER A 140 4.74 19.89 -12.08
CA SER A 140 4.32 20.25 -13.44
C SER A 140 2.91 19.73 -13.73
N TRP A 141 2.20 20.36 -14.66
CA TRP A 141 0.83 20.07 -15.11
C TRP A 141 -0.32 20.44 -14.17
N ASN A 142 -1.40 20.97 -14.72
CA ASN A 142 -2.64 21.35 -14.01
C ASN A 142 -3.17 20.23 -13.10
N PHE A 143 -3.13 18.98 -13.57
CA PHE A 143 -3.58 17.81 -12.80
C PHE A 143 -2.72 17.46 -11.59
N ASN A 144 -1.52 18.02 -11.45
CA ASN A 144 -0.72 17.91 -10.22
C ASN A 144 -0.87 19.15 -9.33
N TYR A 145 -0.92 20.34 -9.94
CA TYR A 145 -1.10 21.59 -9.19
C TYR A 145 -2.44 21.65 -8.46
N GLY A 146 -3.52 21.20 -9.10
CA GLY A 146 -4.86 21.17 -8.51
C GLY A 146 -4.94 20.36 -7.20
N PRO A 147 -4.64 19.05 -7.24
CA PRO A 147 -4.61 18.20 -6.03
C PRO A 147 -3.61 18.68 -4.98
N ALA A 148 -2.41 19.12 -5.38
CA ALA A 148 -1.43 19.68 -4.45
C ALA A 148 -2.00 20.91 -3.73
N GLY A 149 -2.67 21.79 -4.47
CA GLY A 149 -3.37 22.96 -3.94
C GLY A 149 -4.42 22.60 -2.90
N GLN A 150 -5.27 21.63 -3.21
CA GLN A 150 -6.30 21.13 -2.30
C GLN A 150 -5.71 20.52 -1.01
N ASN A 151 -4.63 19.74 -1.11
CA ASN A 151 -4.00 19.10 0.04
C ASN A 151 -3.27 20.12 0.95
N ILE A 152 -2.55 21.07 0.35
CA ILE A 152 -1.65 21.98 1.06
C ILE A 152 -2.38 23.25 1.53
N GLY A 153 -3.49 23.62 0.87
CA GLY A 153 -4.26 24.82 1.16
C GLY A 153 -3.79 26.06 0.38
N PHE A 154 -3.39 25.89 -0.89
CA PHE A 154 -3.13 27.02 -1.81
C PHE A 154 -3.94 26.86 -3.10
N ASP A 155 -4.15 27.96 -3.83
CA ASP A 155 -4.85 27.90 -5.12
C ASP A 155 -3.89 27.44 -6.24
N GLY A 156 -3.82 26.12 -6.44
CA GLY A 156 -2.93 25.53 -7.44
C GLY A 156 -3.33 25.85 -8.89
N LEU A 157 -4.60 26.14 -9.17
CA LEU A 157 -5.08 26.38 -10.53
C LEU A 157 -4.97 27.85 -10.92
N ASN A 158 -5.38 28.77 -10.05
CA ASN A 158 -5.37 30.21 -10.33
C ASN A 158 -4.15 30.95 -9.77
N ALA A 159 -3.34 30.31 -8.92
CA ALA A 159 -2.09 30.88 -8.41
C ALA A 159 -0.94 29.84 -8.35
N PRO A 160 -0.65 29.09 -9.44
CA PRO A 160 0.44 28.11 -9.46
C PRO A 160 1.81 28.72 -9.13
N GLU A 161 2.01 30.02 -9.40
CA GLU A 161 3.21 30.76 -9.02
C GLU A 161 3.47 30.81 -7.50
N THR A 162 2.48 30.50 -6.66
CA THR A 162 2.65 30.39 -5.20
C THR A 162 3.80 29.42 -4.86
N VAL A 163 3.96 28.34 -5.62
CA VAL A 163 5.03 27.33 -5.43
C VAL A 163 6.43 27.94 -5.64
N ALA A 164 6.55 29.02 -6.41
CA ALA A 164 7.79 29.75 -6.65
C ALA A 164 7.96 31.00 -5.76
N ASN A 165 6.90 31.43 -5.07
CA ASN A 165 6.92 32.65 -4.25
C ASN A 165 6.97 32.38 -2.74
N ASP A 166 6.51 31.20 -2.29
CA ASP A 166 6.55 30.80 -0.90
C ASP A 166 7.42 29.54 -0.74
N PRO A 167 8.59 29.61 -0.08
CA PRO A 167 9.49 28.48 0.05
C PRO A 167 8.93 27.36 0.93
N VAL A 168 8.01 27.65 1.86
CA VAL A 168 7.35 26.61 2.66
C VAL A 168 6.34 25.87 1.79
N VAL A 169 5.52 26.56 1.00
CA VAL A 169 4.62 25.91 0.03
C VAL A 169 5.43 25.11 -0.99
N SER A 170 6.56 25.64 -1.44
CA SER A 170 7.48 24.96 -2.35
C SER A 170 7.97 23.62 -1.81
N PHE A 171 8.44 23.56 -0.55
CA PHE A 171 8.80 22.29 0.07
C PHE A 171 7.59 21.40 0.33
N LYS A 172 6.42 21.96 0.67
CA LYS A 172 5.20 21.16 0.86
C LYS A 172 4.76 20.46 -0.43
N THR A 173 4.87 21.08 -1.61
CA THR A 173 4.54 20.40 -2.87
C THR A 173 5.48 19.23 -3.15
N ALA A 174 6.77 19.39 -2.85
CA ALA A 174 7.75 18.31 -2.97
C ALA A 174 7.47 17.16 -1.99
N LEU A 175 7.18 17.48 -0.73
CA LEU A 175 6.85 16.48 0.30
C LEU A 175 5.50 15.80 0.02
N TRP A 176 4.50 16.54 -0.45
CA TRP A 176 3.22 16.00 -0.90
C TRP A 176 3.43 14.97 -2.01
N TYR A 177 4.11 15.35 -3.09
CA TYR A 177 4.37 14.46 -4.21
C TYR A 177 5.17 13.24 -3.77
N TRP A 178 6.20 13.45 -2.93
CA TRP A 178 7.01 12.36 -2.40
C TRP A 178 6.15 11.36 -1.62
N MET A 179 5.38 11.85 -0.66
CA MET A 179 4.56 11.02 0.22
C MET A 179 3.47 10.25 -0.55
N GLU A 180 2.90 10.87 -1.58
CA GLU A 180 1.81 10.29 -2.37
C GLU A 180 2.31 9.30 -3.43
N PHE A 181 3.39 9.63 -4.15
CA PHE A 181 3.76 8.92 -5.37
C PHE A 181 5.11 8.20 -5.31
N VAL A 182 6.02 8.61 -4.41
CA VAL A 182 7.41 8.10 -4.39
C VAL A 182 7.69 7.21 -3.19
N ARG A 183 7.28 7.62 -1.99
CA ARG A 183 7.43 6.85 -0.76
C ARG A 183 6.83 5.44 -0.88
N PRO A 184 5.66 5.21 -1.51
CA PRO A 184 5.11 3.87 -1.65
C PRO A 184 5.98 2.88 -2.42
N VAL A 185 7.03 3.32 -3.12
CA VAL A 185 7.94 2.44 -3.87
C VAL A 185 9.37 2.47 -3.33
N ILE A 186 9.65 3.18 -2.24
CA ILE A 186 11.03 3.42 -1.78
C ILE A 186 11.74 2.14 -1.33
N HIS A 187 10.99 1.19 -0.79
CA HIS A 187 11.51 -0.12 -0.36
C HIS A 187 11.96 -1.00 -1.53
N LEU A 188 11.55 -0.69 -2.77
CA LEU A 188 12.04 -1.37 -3.98
C LEU A 188 13.45 -0.90 -4.39
N GLY A 189 13.98 0.14 -3.74
CA GLY A 189 15.28 0.75 -4.01
C GLY A 189 15.20 2.07 -4.78
N PHE A 190 16.33 2.76 -4.87
CA PHE A 190 16.39 4.12 -5.44
C PHE A 190 15.99 4.17 -6.93
N GLY A 191 16.22 3.10 -7.70
CA GLY A 191 15.77 3.01 -9.09
C GLY A 191 14.24 3.09 -9.22
N ALA A 192 13.49 2.59 -8.24
CA ALA A 192 12.04 2.69 -8.23
C ALA A 192 11.56 4.13 -7.98
N THR A 193 12.28 4.91 -7.16
CA THR A 193 11.95 6.32 -6.94
C THR A 193 12.21 7.16 -8.20
N ILE A 194 13.28 6.86 -8.96
CA ILE A 194 13.50 7.44 -10.31
C ILE A 194 12.32 7.11 -11.23
N LYS A 195 11.88 5.85 -11.22
CA LYS A 195 10.76 5.41 -12.07
C LYS A 195 9.44 6.10 -11.70
N ALA A 196 9.17 6.30 -10.41
CA ALA A 196 7.97 6.99 -9.93
C ALA A 196 7.94 8.47 -10.33
N ILE A 197 9.10 9.14 -10.35
CA ILE A 197 9.19 10.56 -10.69
C ILE A 197 9.17 10.77 -12.20
N ASN A 198 9.99 10.03 -12.95
CA ASN A 198 10.15 10.28 -14.38
C ASN A 198 10.51 9.04 -15.21
N GLY A 199 9.96 7.88 -14.82
CA GLY A 199 10.35 6.60 -15.40
C GLY A 199 10.11 6.46 -16.90
N TYR A 200 9.08 7.13 -17.43
CA TYR A 200 8.78 7.12 -18.87
C TYR A 200 9.91 7.74 -19.71
N LEU A 201 10.57 8.79 -19.19
CA LEU A 201 11.61 9.52 -19.92
C LEU A 201 13.01 8.99 -19.62
N GLU A 202 13.27 8.51 -18.40
CA GLU A 202 14.64 8.24 -17.93
C GLU A 202 15.01 6.75 -17.94
N CYS A 203 14.06 5.86 -17.66
CA CYS A 203 14.33 4.45 -17.43
C CYS A 203 14.39 3.63 -18.74
N ASN A 204 14.82 2.35 -18.64
CA ASN A 204 14.90 1.44 -19.79
C ASN A 204 15.71 2.00 -20.98
N GLN A 205 16.88 2.59 -20.70
CA GLN A 205 17.74 3.26 -21.68
C GLN A 205 17.19 4.56 -22.28
N GLY A 206 16.12 5.12 -21.70
CA GLY A 206 15.58 6.42 -22.10
C GLY A 206 16.60 7.56 -21.94
N ASN A 207 17.14 7.73 -20.73
CA ASN A 207 18.20 8.70 -20.46
C ASN A 207 19.16 8.22 -19.36
N PRO A 208 20.14 7.36 -19.71
CA PRO A 208 21.08 6.79 -18.74
C PRO A 208 21.91 7.85 -17.98
N ASP A 209 22.26 8.96 -18.63
CA ASP A 209 23.05 10.02 -18.00
C ASP A 209 22.28 10.70 -16.85
N THR A 210 20.98 10.90 -17.05
CA THR A 210 20.08 11.48 -16.05
C THR A 210 19.88 10.54 -14.86
N VAL A 211 19.67 9.24 -15.14
CA VAL A 211 19.63 8.18 -14.11
C VAL A 211 20.93 8.15 -13.31
N ASN A 212 22.08 8.15 -13.99
CA ASN A 212 23.39 8.11 -13.35
C ASN A 212 23.65 9.35 -12.49
N ALA A 213 23.20 10.54 -12.92
CA ALA A 213 23.31 11.76 -12.12
C ALA A 213 22.50 11.65 -10.81
N ARG A 214 21.27 11.13 -10.86
CA ARG A 214 20.45 10.90 -9.66
C ARG A 214 21.12 9.90 -8.71
N VAL A 215 21.63 8.79 -9.25
CA VAL A 215 22.33 7.75 -8.48
C VAL A 215 23.59 8.32 -7.82
N TYR A 216 24.32 9.17 -8.55
CA TYR A 216 25.47 9.87 -8.01
C TYR A 216 25.09 10.72 -6.79
N TYR A 217 24.08 11.59 -6.89
CA TYR A 217 23.64 12.39 -5.74
C TYR A 217 23.17 11.52 -4.57
N TYR A 218 22.38 10.49 -4.83
CA TYR A 218 21.89 9.58 -3.80
C TYR A 218 23.01 8.90 -3.03
N THR A 219 23.98 8.32 -3.73
CA THR A 219 25.12 7.65 -3.09
C THR A 219 25.99 8.63 -2.29
N GLN A 220 26.18 9.86 -2.78
CA GLN A 220 26.87 10.91 -2.01
C GLN A 220 26.11 11.25 -0.72
N TYR A 221 24.79 11.40 -0.78
CA TYR A 221 23.97 11.78 0.38
C TYR A 221 23.85 10.64 1.39
N CYS A 222 23.71 9.39 0.93
CA CYS A 222 23.81 8.21 1.80
C CYS A 222 25.15 8.16 2.54
N SER A 223 26.26 8.41 1.85
CA SER A 223 27.59 8.44 2.47
C SER A 223 27.69 9.52 3.55
N GLN A 224 27.07 10.69 3.35
CA GLN A 224 27.08 11.79 4.32
C GLN A 224 26.22 11.49 5.54
N LEU A 225 25.09 10.82 5.34
CA LEU A 225 24.21 10.39 6.41
C LEU A 225 24.71 9.12 7.13
N GLY A 226 25.82 8.55 6.65
CA GLY A 226 26.44 7.36 7.24
C GLY A 226 25.59 6.10 7.06
N VAL A 227 24.90 5.97 5.93
CA VAL A 227 24.05 4.82 5.60
C VAL A 227 24.46 4.21 4.26
N ALA A 228 24.34 2.88 4.13
CA ALA A 228 24.53 2.22 2.85
C ALA A 228 23.36 2.56 1.88
N PRO A 229 23.64 2.78 0.59
CA PRO A 229 22.61 3.13 -0.40
C PRO A 229 21.63 1.98 -0.70
N GLY A 230 21.98 0.75 -0.34
CA GLY A 230 21.21 -0.45 -0.67
C GLY A 230 21.40 -0.85 -2.13
N ASP A 231 20.54 -1.77 -2.58
CA ASP A 231 20.54 -2.32 -3.93
C ASP A 231 19.57 -1.57 -4.86
N ASN A 232 19.44 -2.01 -6.11
CA ASN A 232 18.48 -1.50 -7.10
C ASN A 232 18.57 0.01 -7.34
N LEU A 233 19.79 0.54 -7.50
CA LEU A 233 20.01 1.98 -7.63
C LEU A 233 19.53 2.56 -8.98
N THR A 234 19.52 1.75 -10.03
CA THR A 234 19.16 2.15 -11.40
C THR A 234 17.82 1.57 -11.82
N CYS A 235 17.19 2.16 -12.83
CA CYS A 235 15.93 1.66 -13.40
C CYS A 235 16.08 1.08 -14.82
N SER A 236 17.25 0.54 -15.17
CA SER A 236 17.59 0.01 -16.51
C SER A 236 17.17 -1.45 -16.75
N GLU A 237 17.00 -2.25 -15.70
CA GLU A 237 16.55 -3.66 -15.77
C GLU A 237 15.50 -3.96 -14.70
N ILE A 238 14.64 -2.99 -14.42
CA ILE A 238 13.38 -3.30 -13.74
C ILE A 238 12.46 -3.88 -14.82
N SER A 239 12.65 -5.16 -15.15
CA SER A 239 11.81 -5.94 -16.08
C SER A 239 10.44 -6.17 -15.46
N ILE A 240 9.65 -5.11 -15.32
CA ILE A 240 8.23 -5.20 -14.94
C ILE A 240 7.37 -5.13 -16.20
N LEU A 241 7.66 -5.96 -17.21
CA LEU A 241 6.74 -6.15 -18.34
C LEU A 241 6.47 -7.61 -18.69
N SER A 242 6.82 -8.58 -17.84
CA SER A 242 6.17 -9.91 -17.91
C SER A 242 6.11 -10.72 -16.61
N GLU A 243 6.63 -10.23 -15.48
CA GLU A 243 6.75 -11.07 -14.25
C GLU A 243 6.30 -10.41 -12.93
N TYR A 244 5.76 -9.20 -12.99
CA TYR A 244 5.14 -8.55 -11.84
C TYR A 244 3.82 -7.97 -12.31
N GLY A 245 2.73 -8.35 -11.66
CA GLY A 245 1.41 -7.76 -11.85
C GLY A 245 1.36 -6.30 -11.39
N LEU A 246 2.20 -5.43 -11.94
CA LEU A 246 1.79 -4.07 -12.18
C LEU A 246 0.71 -4.15 -13.27
N ASN A 247 -0.56 -4.09 -12.86
CA ASN A 247 -1.57 -3.55 -13.77
C ASN A 247 -1.27 -2.06 -13.96
N CYS A 248 -0.33 -1.73 -14.85
CA CYS A 248 -0.51 -0.58 -15.73
C CYS A 248 -1.42 -0.99 -16.89
N GLN A 249 -2.56 -1.61 -16.56
CA GLN A 249 -3.54 -2.09 -17.52
C GLN A 249 -4.95 -1.62 -17.17
N SER A 250 -5.07 -0.37 -16.76
CA SER A 250 -6.33 0.37 -16.87
C SER A 250 -6.31 1.23 -18.13
N CYS A 251 -6.27 0.56 -19.28
CA CYS A 251 -6.75 1.11 -20.55
C CYS A 251 -7.16 0.02 -21.57
N VAL A 252 -6.91 -1.28 -21.35
CA VAL A 252 -7.24 -2.30 -22.38
C VAL A 252 -8.08 -3.49 -21.89
N PHE A 253 -8.03 -3.92 -20.62
CA PHE A 253 -8.73 -5.16 -20.23
C PHE A 253 -10.11 -4.99 -19.60
N ILE A 254 -10.37 -3.88 -18.89
CA ILE A 254 -11.67 -3.67 -18.23
C ILE A 254 -12.75 -3.25 -19.23
N VAL A 255 -12.40 -2.56 -20.32
CA VAL A 255 -13.37 -2.21 -21.38
C VAL A 255 -13.64 -3.40 -22.31
N ILE A 256 -12.80 -4.44 -22.36
CA ILE A 256 -13.14 -5.63 -23.16
C ILE A 256 -14.03 -6.58 -22.37
N THR A 257 -13.74 -6.88 -21.09
CA THR A 257 -14.53 -7.89 -20.35
C THR A 257 -15.85 -7.35 -19.79
N GLN A 258 -15.93 -6.06 -19.43
CA GLN A 258 -17.17 -5.44 -18.93
C GLN A 258 -18.08 -4.99 -20.08
N PHE A 259 -17.51 -4.63 -21.24
CA PHE A 259 -18.28 -4.30 -22.45
C PHE A 259 -18.64 -5.55 -23.28
N ASP A 260 -17.88 -6.66 -23.18
CA ASP A 260 -18.38 -7.97 -23.61
C ASP A 260 -19.57 -8.40 -22.75
N ARG A 261 -19.59 -8.17 -21.43
CA ARG A 261 -20.80 -8.46 -20.63
C ARG A 261 -22.00 -7.61 -21.04
N ILE A 262 -21.82 -6.31 -21.35
CA ILE A 262 -22.93 -5.45 -21.80
C ILE A 262 -23.37 -5.76 -23.24
N LEU A 263 -22.46 -6.05 -24.18
CA LEU A 263 -22.80 -6.49 -25.54
C LEU A 263 -23.39 -7.90 -25.56
N HIS A 264 -22.89 -8.83 -24.75
CA HIS A 264 -23.39 -10.20 -24.68
C HIS A 264 -24.76 -10.26 -23.99
N GLN A 265 -25.02 -9.40 -23.00
CA GLN A 265 -26.32 -9.28 -22.32
C GLN A 265 -27.33 -8.44 -23.12
N ALA A 266 -26.87 -7.50 -23.97
CA ALA A 266 -27.71 -6.84 -24.97
C ALA A 266 -28.00 -7.70 -26.21
N MET A 267 -27.09 -8.61 -26.59
CA MET A 267 -27.28 -9.57 -27.69
C MET A 267 -28.12 -10.79 -27.30
N TRP A 268 -28.36 -11.04 -26.01
CA TRP A 268 -29.21 -12.15 -25.54
C TRP A 268 -30.68 -11.78 -25.28
N ASN A 269 -31.00 -10.48 -25.25
CA ASN A 269 -32.39 -10.02 -25.27
C ASN A 269 -32.83 -9.74 -26.71
N LYS A 270 -33.59 -10.67 -27.29
CA LYS A 270 -34.19 -10.60 -28.64
C LYS A 270 -34.91 -9.26 -28.88
N LYS A 271 -34.25 -8.22 -29.41
CA LYS A 271 -34.90 -7.12 -30.13
C LYS A 271 -34.03 -6.11 -30.90
N VAL A 272 -32.96 -6.49 -31.61
CA VAL A 272 -32.35 -5.54 -32.58
C VAL A 272 -31.85 -6.26 -33.84
N GLN A 273 -32.69 -6.34 -34.88
CA GLN A 273 -32.30 -6.88 -36.20
C GLN A 273 -32.26 -5.83 -37.32
N ASN A 274 -32.28 -4.52 -37.04
CA ASN A 274 -32.27 -3.51 -38.10
C ASN A 274 -31.62 -2.20 -37.67
N MET A 275 -30.28 -2.08 -37.73
CA MET A 275 -29.65 -0.76 -37.79
C MET A 275 -28.61 -0.66 -38.90
N ASN A 276 -28.72 0.46 -39.62
CA ASN A 276 -28.13 0.78 -40.92
C ASN A 276 -26.66 1.21 -40.80
N THR A 277 -25.91 1.17 -41.91
CA THR A 277 -24.44 1.35 -42.05
C THR A 277 -23.84 2.68 -41.54
N GLY A 278 -24.66 3.60 -41.03
CA GLY A 278 -24.21 4.85 -40.39
C GLY A 278 -23.70 4.68 -38.96
N VAL A 279 -24.23 3.73 -38.18
CA VAL A 279 -23.86 3.53 -36.77
C VAL A 279 -22.46 2.91 -36.63
N THR A 280 -22.08 2.06 -37.56
CA THR A 280 -20.75 1.42 -37.60
C THR A 280 -19.64 2.44 -37.81
N ARG A 281 -19.87 3.51 -38.58
CA ARG A 281 -18.87 4.57 -38.80
C ARG A 281 -18.70 5.49 -37.60
N VAL A 282 -19.77 5.77 -36.84
CA VAL A 282 -19.67 6.56 -35.60
C VAL A 282 -18.92 5.77 -34.51
N MET A 283 -19.14 4.45 -34.41
CA MET A 283 -18.41 3.61 -33.46
C MET A 283 -16.92 3.45 -33.77
N VAL A 284 -16.53 3.37 -35.05
CA VAL A 284 -15.10 3.29 -35.43
C VAL A 284 -14.38 4.62 -35.23
N SER A 285 -15.06 5.76 -35.41
CA SER A 285 -14.51 7.09 -35.08
C SER A 285 -14.40 7.34 -33.58
N PHE A 286 -15.29 6.77 -32.76
CA PHE A 286 -15.15 6.76 -31.30
C PHE A 286 -14.02 5.84 -30.82
N LEU A 287 -13.77 4.71 -31.51
CA LEU A 287 -12.65 3.81 -31.22
C LEU A 287 -11.27 4.46 -31.48
N ALA A 288 -11.17 5.34 -32.48
CA ALA A 288 -9.92 6.03 -32.81
C ALA A 288 -9.58 7.19 -31.86
N LEU A 289 -10.57 7.71 -31.11
CA LEU A 289 -10.39 8.79 -30.13
C LEU A 289 -10.01 8.29 -28.72
N MET A 290 -10.19 7.01 -28.41
CA MET A 290 -9.77 6.42 -27.13
C MET A 290 -8.31 5.92 -27.11
N LEU A 291 -7.60 5.94 -28.26
CA LEU A 291 -6.21 5.48 -28.36
C LEU A 291 -5.15 6.58 -28.08
N ILE A 292 -5.56 7.80 -27.72
CA ILE A 292 -4.65 8.95 -27.53
C ILE A 292 -4.62 9.45 -26.06
N GLY A 293 -5.34 8.81 -25.12
CA GLY A 293 -5.60 9.39 -23.80
C GLY A 293 -5.22 8.55 -22.57
N CYS A 294 -4.13 7.77 -22.57
CA CYS A 294 -3.67 7.13 -21.33
C CYS A 294 -2.53 7.94 -20.70
N GLN A 295 -2.88 8.99 -19.97
CA GLN A 295 -2.00 9.64 -18.99
C GLN A 295 -2.54 9.34 -17.59
N GLN A 296 -1.69 8.63 -16.82
CA GLN A 296 -1.65 8.38 -15.37
C GLN A 296 -2.95 8.56 -14.53
N GLY A 297 -3.34 7.49 -13.84
CA GLY A 297 -4.35 7.49 -12.77
C GLY A 297 -3.85 6.71 -11.54
N ALA A 298 -4.55 6.86 -10.40
CA ALA A 298 -4.13 6.37 -9.09
C ALA A 298 -3.81 4.85 -9.05
N CYS A 299 -2.58 4.53 -8.65
CA CYS A 299 -2.21 3.18 -8.23
C CYS A 299 -2.53 3.05 -6.73
N TYR A 300 -3.54 2.24 -6.38
CA TYR A 300 -3.71 1.82 -4.99
C TYR A 300 -2.56 0.90 -4.63
N GLY A 301 -1.71 1.34 -3.70
CA GLY A 301 -0.57 0.57 -3.21
C GLY A 301 -1.08 -0.70 -2.51
N THR A 302 -0.85 -1.85 -3.14
CA THR A 302 -0.71 -3.10 -2.39
C THR A 302 0.69 -3.06 -1.81
N ASP A 303 0.84 -3.24 -0.49
CA ASP A 303 2.16 -3.43 0.13
C ASP A 303 2.90 -4.48 -0.71
N SER A 304 4.05 -4.13 -1.29
CA SER A 304 4.72 -5.08 -2.16
C SER A 304 5.47 -6.08 -1.28
N ALA A 305 5.21 -7.36 -1.53
CA ALA A 305 5.90 -8.50 -0.99
C ALA A 305 7.40 -8.25 -0.86
N ASN A 306 7.91 -8.26 0.37
CA ASN A 306 9.31 -8.41 0.69
C ASN A 306 9.87 -9.69 0.04
N HIS A 307 11.20 -9.78 -0.07
CA HIS A 307 11.85 -10.86 -0.80
C HIS A 307 12.02 -12.16 0.00
N VAL A 308 11.22 -12.35 1.05
CA VAL A 308 11.25 -13.57 1.86
C VAL A 308 10.79 -14.76 1.02
N SER A 309 11.58 -15.82 1.07
CA SER A 309 11.16 -17.13 0.62
C SER A 309 10.26 -17.75 1.69
N VAL A 310 8.93 -17.71 1.48
CA VAL A 310 7.97 -18.45 2.31
C VAL A 310 8.31 -19.94 2.34
N ALA A 311 8.91 -20.48 1.28
CA ALA A 311 9.39 -21.86 1.25
C ALA A 311 10.55 -22.12 2.23
N ASP A 312 11.37 -21.10 2.53
CA ASP A 312 12.49 -21.22 3.48
C ASP A 312 12.00 -21.05 4.93
N ILE A 313 10.88 -20.35 5.15
CA ILE A 313 10.22 -20.26 6.47
C ILE A 313 9.39 -21.51 6.74
N VAL A 314 8.47 -21.84 5.82
CA VAL A 314 7.67 -23.06 5.87
C VAL A 314 8.55 -24.20 5.35
N THR A 315 9.49 -24.65 6.18
CA THR A 315 10.36 -25.79 5.85
C THR A 315 9.55 -27.09 5.84
N THR A 316 10.12 -28.15 5.26
CA THR A 316 9.50 -29.49 5.35
C THR A 316 9.37 -29.94 6.80
N GLU A 317 10.35 -29.61 7.64
CA GLU A 317 10.33 -29.92 9.07
C GLU A 317 9.20 -29.17 9.78
N PHE A 318 9.11 -27.84 9.62
CA PHE A 318 8.02 -27.05 10.18
C PHE A 318 6.65 -27.59 9.78
N PHE A 319 6.44 -27.85 8.49
CA PHE A 319 5.15 -28.32 7.98
C PHE A 319 4.80 -29.72 8.49
N ASN A 320 5.76 -30.65 8.52
CA ASN A 320 5.50 -32.01 8.97
C ASN A 320 5.28 -32.09 10.48
N ASN A 321 5.99 -31.28 11.27
CA ASN A 321 5.83 -31.24 12.72
C ASN A 321 4.41 -30.87 13.15
N ILE A 322 3.63 -30.17 12.30
CA ILE A 322 2.21 -29.90 12.58
C ILE A 322 1.46 -31.21 12.82
N PHE A 323 1.68 -32.24 12.00
CA PHE A 323 1.02 -33.55 12.18
C PHE A 323 1.52 -34.32 13.40
N ASP A 324 2.81 -34.14 13.76
CA ASP A 324 3.44 -34.84 14.88
C ASP A 324 3.04 -34.25 16.25
N GLU A 325 2.58 -33.00 16.27
CA GLU A 325 2.01 -32.32 17.44
C GLU A 325 0.52 -32.65 17.65
N GLY A 326 -0.14 -33.22 16.63
CA GLY A 326 -1.51 -33.71 16.72
C GLY A 326 -1.63 -35.05 17.44
N ASP A 327 -2.87 -35.50 17.65
CA ASP A 327 -3.08 -36.87 18.12
C ASP A 327 -2.48 -37.85 17.12
N ASP A 328 -1.73 -38.83 17.61
CA ASP A 328 -1.09 -39.94 16.88
C ASP A 328 -2.12 -40.90 16.23
N ASP A 329 -3.24 -40.37 15.75
CA ASP A 329 -4.24 -41.15 15.04
C ASP A 329 -3.60 -41.68 13.75
N ALA A 330 -3.47 -43.00 13.70
CA ALA A 330 -2.99 -43.73 12.55
C ALA A 330 -3.92 -43.52 11.33
N ASP A 331 -5.19 -43.16 11.59
CA ASP A 331 -6.23 -42.99 10.58
C ASP A 331 -6.44 -41.54 10.15
N CYS A 332 -5.55 -40.63 10.55
CA CYS A 332 -5.63 -39.21 10.23
C CYS A 332 -5.65 -38.95 8.70
N PRO A 333 -6.80 -38.61 8.09
CA PRO A 333 -6.95 -38.64 6.64
C PRO A 333 -6.14 -37.53 5.96
N GLY A 334 -5.94 -36.40 6.65
CA GLY A 334 -5.20 -35.27 6.14
C GLY A 334 -3.71 -35.53 5.90
N LYS A 335 -3.09 -36.54 6.52
CA LYS A 335 -1.68 -36.92 6.29
C LYS A 335 -1.39 -37.28 4.82
N ASN A 336 -2.38 -37.80 4.10
CA ASN A 336 -2.26 -38.14 2.67
C ASN A 336 -2.80 -37.05 1.74
N PHE A 337 -3.37 -35.98 2.29
CA PHE A 337 -4.03 -34.92 1.53
C PHE A 337 -3.23 -33.61 1.57
N TYR A 338 -2.95 -33.09 2.77
CA TYR A 338 -2.21 -31.85 2.93
C TYR A 338 -0.72 -32.10 2.82
N SER A 339 -0.08 -31.38 1.90
CA SER A 339 1.37 -31.43 1.74
C SER A 339 1.94 -30.02 1.59
N ARG A 340 3.18 -29.85 2.05
CA ARG A 340 3.95 -28.62 1.82
C ARG A 340 3.99 -28.25 0.33
N GLN A 341 4.09 -29.25 -0.55
CA GLN A 341 4.10 -29.02 -2.00
C GLN A 341 2.77 -28.46 -2.50
N ALA A 342 1.63 -28.98 -2.03
CA ALA A 342 0.31 -28.44 -2.38
C ALA A 342 0.15 -27.00 -1.86
N PHE A 343 0.60 -26.72 -0.63
CA PHE A 343 0.63 -25.36 -0.08
C PHE A 343 1.47 -24.40 -0.93
N LEU A 344 2.71 -24.76 -1.27
CA LEU A 344 3.58 -23.93 -2.10
C LEU A 344 3.04 -23.75 -3.53
N HIS A 345 2.33 -24.74 -4.06
CA HIS A 345 1.65 -24.61 -5.34
C HIS A 345 0.48 -23.62 -5.25
N ALA A 346 -0.34 -23.70 -4.20
CA ALA A 346 -1.41 -22.73 -3.96
C ALA A 346 -0.86 -21.31 -3.75
N LEU A 347 0.25 -21.18 -3.01
CA LEU A 347 0.94 -19.92 -2.76
C LEU A 347 1.38 -19.20 -4.04
N ASN A 348 1.54 -19.92 -5.16
CA ASN A 348 1.82 -19.27 -6.44
C ASN A 348 0.71 -18.30 -6.90
N SER A 349 -0.50 -18.42 -6.36
CA SER A 349 -1.61 -17.49 -6.62
C SER A 349 -1.68 -16.33 -5.61
N TYR A 350 -0.94 -16.39 -4.49
CA TYR A 350 -1.00 -15.42 -3.38
C TYR A 350 0.39 -14.90 -3.05
N LYS A 351 0.93 -14.08 -3.96
CA LYS A 351 2.33 -13.62 -3.87
C LYS A 351 2.61 -12.74 -2.66
N GLN A 352 1.58 -12.07 -2.13
CA GLN A 352 1.70 -11.18 -0.96
C GLN A 352 1.74 -11.93 0.38
N PHE A 353 1.10 -13.10 0.46
CA PHE A 353 1.04 -13.88 1.69
C PHE A 353 2.45 -14.22 2.20
N GLY A 354 2.70 -13.91 3.48
CA GLY A 354 3.96 -14.15 4.16
C GLY A 354 5.09 -13.32 3.58
N ARG A 355 4.76 -12.18 2.94
CA ARG A 355 5.73 -11.24 2.37
C ARG A 355 5.38 -9.78 2.65
N SER A 356 4.36 -9.48 3.43
CA SER A 356 4.12 -8.10 3.85
C SER A 356 5.11 -7.68 4.95
N GLY A 357 5.53 -6.42 4.95
CA GLY A 357 6.38 -5.84 6.01
C GLY A 357 7.81 -6.40 6.08
N SER A 358 8.34 -6.52 7.30
CA SER A 358 9.66 -7.09 7.59
C SER A 358 9.69 -8.62 7.48
N VAL A 359 10.89 -9.21 7.54
CA VAL A 359 11.04 -10.68 7.65
C VAL A 359 10.31 -11.22 8.88
N ASP A 360 10.32 -10.47 9.98
CA ASP A 360 9.60 -10.85 11.20
C ASP A 360 8.08 -10.73 11.03
N ASP A 361 7.59 -9.75 10.27
CA ASP A 361 6.16 -9.66 9.90
C ASP A 361 5.74 -10.85 9.06
N SER A 362 6.57 -11.27 8.10
CA SER A 362 6.34 -12.47 7.30
C SER A 362 6.30 -13.74 8.14
N LYS A 363 7.22 -13.89 9.11
CA LYS A 363 7.19 -15.02 10.05
C LYS A 363 5.94 -14.99 10.93
N ARG A 364 5.51 -13.82 11.41
CA ARG A 364 4.28 -13.66 12.19
C ARG A 364 3.04 -13.98 11.36
N GLU A 365 2.93 -13.49 10.13
CA GLU A 365 1.79 -13.80 9.25
C GLU A 365 1.71 -15.30 8.94
N ILE A 366 2.84 -15.93 8.63
CA ILE A 366 2.91 -17.38 8.42
C ILE A 366 2.53 -18.14 9.69
N ALA A 367 3.09 -17.78 10.85
CA ALA A 367 2.76 -18.41 12.12
C ALA A 367 1.27 -18.26 12.46
N ALA A 368 0.68 -17.08 12.25
CA ALA A 368 -0.72 -16.80 12.54
C ALA A 368 -1.64 -17.63 11.64
N ALA A 369 -1.39 -17.64 10.33
CA ALA A 369 -2.18 -18.42 9.39
C ALA A 369 -2.14 -19.93 9.71
N PHE A 370 -0.94 -20.48 9.93
CA PHE A 370 -0.80 -21.89 10.28
C PHE A 370 -1.39 -22.22 11.65
N ALA A 371 -1.33 -21.33 12.65
CA ALA A 371 -2.00 -21.53 13.94
C ALA A 371 -3.52 -21.63 13.78
N HIS A 372 -4.12 -20.79 12.95
CA HIS A 372 -5.54 -20.90 12.63
C HIS A 372 -5.85 -22.20 11.88
N PHE A 373 -5.04 -22.56 10.87
CA PHE A 373 -5.25 -23.80 10.12
C PHE A 373 -5.16 -25.03 11.00
N THR A 374 -4.16 -25.08 11.89
CA THR A 374 -3.99 -26.14 12.89
C THR A 374 -5.22 -26.25 13.78
N HIS A 375 -5.75 -25.13 14.28
CA HIS A 375 -6.93 -25.14 15.13
C HIS A 375 -8.19 -25.62 14.38
N GLU A 376 -8.44 -25.12 13.17
CA GLU A 376 -9.64 -25.49 12.39
C GLU A 376 -9.66 -26.96 11.97
N THR A 377 -8.49 -27.54 11.72
CA THR A 377 -8.38 -28.90 11.14
C THR A 377 -7.90 -29.94 12.13
N GLN A 378 -7.65 -29.54 13.39
CA GLN A 378 -6.94 -30.34 14.39
C GLN A 378 -5.62 -30.87 13.82
N HIS A 379 -4.65 -29.98 13.60
CA HIS A 379 -3.32 -30.31 13.10
C HIS A 379 -3.32 -30.92 11.69
N PHE A 380 -4.10 -30.32 10.78
CA PHE A 380 -4.33 -30.82 9.42
C PHE A 380 -4.92 -32.22 9.36
N CYS A 381 -5.55 -32.71 10.42
CA CYS A 381 -6.09 -34.06 10.40
C CYS A 381 -7.40 -34.17 9.63
N TYR A 382 -8.31 -33.23 9.85
CA TYR A 382 -9.61 -33.20 9.19
C TYR A 382 -9.55 -32.41 7.88
N ILE A 383 -9.99 -33.04 6.81
CA ILE A 383 -10.21 -32.40 5.50
C ILE A 383 -11.59 -31.75 5.47
N GLU A 384 -12.57 -32.44 6.06
CA GLU A 384 -13.97 -32.06 6.08
C GLU A 384 -14.47 -32.00 7.53
N GLU A 385 -15.48 -31.17 7.75
CA GLU A 385 -16.16 -31.03 9.03
C GLU A 385 -16.78 -32.37 9.46
N SER A 386 -16.57 -32.74 10.72
CA SER A 386 -17.20 -33.93 11.30
C SER A 386 -18.72 -33.80 11.25
N GLU A 387 -19.38 -34.83 10.71
CA GLU A 387 -20.84 -34.88 10.49
C GLU A 387 -21.38 -33.72 9.64
N GLY A 388 -20.54 -33.12 8.78
CA GLY A 388 -20.91 -31.98 7.94
C GLY A 388 -22.12 -32.25 7.03
N GLU A 389 -22.22 -33.46 6.49
CA GLU A 389 -23.35 -33.90 5.64
C GLU A 389 -24.71 -33.88 6.37
N SER A 390 -24.70 -33.87 7.71
CA SER A 390 -25.93 -33.79 8.51
C SER A 390 -26.41 -32.36 8.75
N LYS A 391 -25.66 -31.35 8.31
CA LYS A 391 -25.89 -29.93 8.60
C LYS A 391 -26.22 -29.17 7.33
N ASP A 392 -27.21 -28.28 7.44
CA ASP A 392 -27.61 -27.42 6.33
C ASP A 392 -26.81 -26.11 6.36
N TYR A 393 -25.87 -25.98 5.43
CA TYR A 393 -25.08 -24.77 5.19
C TYR A 393 -25.49 -24.08 3.87
N CYS A 394 -26.76 -24.20 3.48
CA CYS A 394 -27.36 -23.40 2.44
C CYS A 394 -28.09 -22.19 3.06
N ASP A 395 -27.58 -20.98 2.82
CA ASP A 395 -28.33 -19.76 3.11
C ASP A 395 -29.16 -19.35 1.89
N GLU A 396 -30.44 -19.71 1.91
CA GLU A 396 -31.39 -19.39 0.84
C GLU A 396 -31.61 -17.89 0.66
N SER A 397 -31.30 -17.06 1.66
CA SER A 397 -31.39 -15.61 1.53
C SER A 397 -30.31 -15.03 0.60
N LYS A 398 -29.28 -15.83 0.28
CA LYS A 398 -28.18 -15.49 -0.63
C LYS A 398 -28.36 -16.08 -2.03
N SER A 399 -29.43 -16.81 -2.29
CA SER A 399 -29.62 -17.58 -3.54
C SER A 399 -29.76 -16.73 -4.81
N ASP A 400 -30.04 -15.42 -4.69
CA ASP A 400 -30.05 -14.50 -5.84
C ASP A 400 -28.64 -14.31 -6.46
N GLU A 401 -27.59 -14.43 -5.64
CA GLU A 401 -26.18 -14.28 -6.05
C GLU A 401 -25.46 -15.62 -6.04
N TYR A 402 -25.66 -16.40 -4.98
CA TYR A 402 -25.01 -17.69 -4.74
C TYR A 402 -26.04 -18.80 -4.49
N PRO A 403 -26.75 -19.25 -5.55
CA PRO A 403 -27.80 -20.26 -5.41
C PRO A 403 -27.23 -21.59 -4.90
N CYS A 404 -27.95 -22.20 -3.97
CA CYS A 404 -27.66 -23.56 -3.54
C CYS A 404 -27.97 -24.54 -4.69
N ALA A 405 -26.96 -25.29 -5.10
CA ALA A 405 -27.13 -26.32 -6.10
C ALA A 405 -27.86 -27.53 -5.49
N ALA A 406 -28.75 -28.14 -6.27
CA ALA A 406 -29.42 -29.38 -5.84
C ALA A 406 -28.38 -30.46 -5.51
N ASP A 407 -28.63 -31.19 -4.42
CA ASP A 407 -27.78 -32.28 -3.93
C ASP A 407 -26.34 -31.87 -3.60
N LYS A 408 -26.12 -30.59 -3.26
CA LYS A 408 -24.81 -30.07 -2.84
C LYS A 408 -24.86 -29.48 -1.44
N GLU A 409 -23.79 -29.72 -0.70
CA GLU A 409 -23.66 -29.35 0.71
C GLU A 409 -22.39 -28.54 0.92
N TYR A 410 -22.55 -27.44 1.67
CA TYR A 410 -21.52 -26.42 1.87
C TYR A 410 -20.96 -26.43 3.30
N TYR A 411 -20.84 -27.62 3.91
CA TYR A 411 -20.19 -27.82 5.20
C TYR A 411 -18.68 -27.58 5.13
N GLY A 412 -18.04 -27.45 6.30
CA GLY A 412 -16.63 -27.07 6.41
C GLY A 412 -15.69 -27.98 5.62
N ARG A 413 -14.85 -27.39 4.75
CA ARG A 413 -13.74 -28.10 4.09
C ARG A 413 -12.46 -27.29 4.05
N GLY A 414 -11.32 -27.99 4.04
CA GLY A 414 -9.98 -27.43 3.89
C GLY A 414 -9.42 -26.74 5.15
N PRO A 415 -8.28 -26.05 5.04
CA PRO A 415 -7.53 -25.49 6.18
C PRO A 415 -8.29 -24.47 7.03
N ILE A 416 -9.27 -23.77 6.45
CA ILE A 416 -10.09 -22.78 7.17
C ILE A 416 -11.50 -23.30 7.48
N GLN A 417 -11.80 -24.56 7.13
CA GLN A 417 -13.14 -25.15 7.19
C GLN A 417 -14.19 -24.23 6.52
N LEU A 418 -13.96 -23.90 5.24
CA LEU A 418 -14.82 -23.03 4.43
C LEU A 418 -16.25 -23.60 4.43
N LYS A 419 -17.24 -22.76 4.76
CA LYS A 419 -18.64 -23.15 4.88
C LYS A 419 -19.57 -22.09 4.32
N TRP A 420 -20.80 -22.48 4.01
CA TRP A 420 -21.86 -21.70 3.36
C TRP A 420 -21.74 -21.51 1.85
N ASN A 421 -22.87 -21.66 1.15
CA ASN A 421 -23.02 -21.45 -0.30
C ASN A 421 -22.37 -20.15 -0.80
N TYR A 422 -22.58 -19.03 -0.11
CA TYR A 422 -22.04 -17.74 -0.54
C TYR A 422 -20.51 -17.66 -0.47
N ASN A 423 -19.89 -18.29 0.54
CA ASN A 423 -18.43 -18.31 0.64
C ASN A 423 -17.82 -19.26 -0.40
N TYR A 424 -18.45 -20.41 -0.64
CA TYR A 424 -18.05 -21.33 -1.71
C TYR A 424 -18.16 -20.68 -3.09
N GLY A 425 -19.26 -19.97 -3.36
CA GLY A 425 -19.47 -19.21 -4.58
C GLY A 425 -18.40 -18.15 -4.79
N ALA A 426 -18.20 -17.27 -3.80
CA ALA A 426 -17.19 -16.21 -3.86
C ALA A 426 -15.75 -16.75 -4.02
N ALA A 427 -15.40 -17.80 -3.27
CA ALA A 427 -14.10 -18.47 -3.41
C ALA A 427 -13.94 -19.08 -4.81
N GLY A 428 -14.99 -19.73 -5.32
CA GLY A 428 -15.02 -20.33 -6.65
C GLY A 428 -14.75 -19.31 -7.76
N GLU A 429 -15.42 -18.17 -7.70
CA GLU A 429 -15.25 -17.05 -8.62
C GLU A 429 -13.82 -16.48 -8.58
N SER A 430 -13.24 -16.34 -7.38
CA SER A 430 -11.88 -15.80 -7.22
C SER A 430 -10.79 -16.78 -7.65
N ILE A 431 -10.96 -18.08 -7.39
CA ILE A 431 -9.90 -19.10 -7.51
C ILE A 431 -9.97 -19.82 -8.86
N GLY A 432 -11.14 -19.84 -9.50
CA GLY A 432 -11.39 -20.52 -10.77
C GLY A 432 -11.84 -21.97 -10.60
N PHE A 433 -12.71 -22.27 -9.63
CA PHE A 433 -13.40 -23.56 -9.50
C PHE A 433 -14.92 -23.36 -9.33
N ASP A 434 -15.73 -24.37 -9.63
CA ASP A 434 -17.19 -24.26 -9.44
C ASP A 434 -17.56 -24.55 -7.98
N GLY A 435 -17.51 -23.52 -7.14
CA GLY A 435 -17.81 -23.66 -5.72
C GLY A 435 -19.26 -24.00 -5.40
N LEU A 436 -20.21 -23.64 -6.29
CA LEU A 436 -21.62 -23.90 -6.06
C LEU A 436 -22.02 -25.31 -6.50
N LYS A 437 -21.55 -25.78 -7.66
CA LYS A 437 -21.92 -27.09 -8.22
C LYS A 437 -20.87 -28.18 -7.99
N ALA A 438 -19.69 -27.84 -7.50
CA ALA A 438 -18.64 -28.79 -7.13
C ALA A 438 -17.91 -28.37 -5.83
N PRO A 439 -18.61 -28.06 -4.72
CA PRO A 439 -17.99 -27.69 -3.44
C PRO A 439 -17.05 -28.76 -2.87
N GLU A 440 -17.30 -30.04 -3.18
CA GLU A 440 -16.43 -31.17 -2.83
C GLU A 440 -15.00 -31.05 -3.42
N THR A 441 -14.78 -30.18 -4.41
CA THR A 441 -13.45 -29.88 -4.96
C THR A 441 -12.48 -29.43 -3.86
N VAL A 442 -12.96 -28.67 -2.86
CA VAL A 442 -12.14 -28.21 -1.73
C VAL A 442 -11.64 -29.36 -0.85
N GLY A 443 -12.40 -30.46 -0.78
CA GLY A 443 -12.06 -31.67 -0.02
C GLY A 443 -11.32 -32.74 -0.83
N SER A 444 -11.18 -32.57 -2.15
CA SER A 444 -10.59 -33.58 -3.04
C SER A 444 -9.36 -33.09 -3.82
N ASP A 445 -9.18 -31.78 -3.99
CA ASP A 445 -7.97 -31.16 -4.55
C ASP A 445 -7.23 -30.36 -3.47
N PRO A 446 -6.05 -30.81 -3.01
CA PRO A 446 -5.32 -30.14 -1.95
C PRO A 446 -4.76 -28.77 -2.35
N VAL A 447 -4.55 -28.50 -3.65
CA VAL A 447 -4.13 -27.17 -4.12
C VAL A 447 -5.32 -26.21 -4.04
N VAL A 448 -6.50 -26.61 -4.50
CA VAL A 448 -7.72 -25.79 -4.34
C VAL A 448 -8.02 -25.57 -2.86
N SER A 449 -7.86 -26.59 -2.02
CA SER A 449 -8.02 -26.52 -0.57
C SER A 449 -7.14 -25.43 0.06
N PHE A 450 -5.84 -25.38 -0.26
CA PHE A 450 -4.98 -24.29 0.22
C PHE A 450 -5.30 -22.93 -0.43
N LYS A 451 -5.77 -22.91 -1.68
CA LYS A 451 -6.17 -21.64 -2.31
C LYS A 451 -7.40 -21.02 -1.65
N THR A 452 -8.36 -21.79 -1.15
CA THR A 452 -9.50 -21.24 -0.40
C THR A 452 -9.06 -20.62 0.92
N ALA A 453 -8.13 -21.27 1.62
CA ALA A 453 -7.53 -20.74 2.84
C ALA A 453 -6.78 -19.43 2.62
N LEU A 454 -5.91 -19.39 1.61
CA LEU A 454 -5.13 -18.19 1.28
C LEU A 454 -6.00 -17.05 0.72
N TRP A 455 -7.06 -17.37 -0.03
CA TRP A 455 -8.07 -16.40 -0.45
C TRP A 455 -8.71 -15.73 0.76
N TYR A 456 -9.29 -16.54 1.65
CA TYR A 456 -10.00 -16.01 2.81
C TYR A 456 -9.07 -15.20 3.71
N TRP A 457 -7.85 -15.70 3.93
CA TRP A 457 -6.82 -14.98 4.69
C TRP A 457 -6.52 -13.61 4.07
N THR A 458 -6.27 -13.56 2.77
CA THR A 458 -5.92 -12.32 2.07
C THR A 458 -7.05 -11.29 2.14
N GLU A 459 -8.29 -11.73 1.94
CA GLU A 459 -9.46 -10.84 1.88
C GLU A 459 -9.94 -10.38 3.27
N ASN A 460 -9.86 -11.24 4.29
CA ASN A 460 -10.55 -11.00 5.56
C ASN A 460 -9.62 -10.87 6.78
N VAL A 461 -8.43 -11.47 6.75
CA VAL A 461 -7.57 -11.60 7.96
C VAL A 461 -6.30 -10.76 7.86
N SER A 462 -5.59 -10.81 6.74
CA SER A 462 -4.36 -10.04 6.51
C SER A 462 -4.52 -8.53 6.80
N PRO A 463 -5.64 -7.86 6.44
CA PRO A 463 -5.83 -6.43 6.72
C PRO A 463 -5.85 -6.04 8.21
N VAL A 464 -6.12 -6.97 9.13
CA VAL A 464 -6.18 -6.70 10.58
C VAL A 464 -4.93 -7.17 11.33
N MET A 465 -3.96 -7.77 10.64
CA MET A 465 -2.74 -8.31 11.26
C MET A 465 -1.96 -7.28 12.10
N GLU A 466 -1.91 -6.02 11.68
CA GLU A 466 -1.21 -4.96 12.41
C GLU A 466 -1.83 -4.63 13.78
N GLN A 467 -3.08 -5.05 14.01
CA GLN A 467 -3.81 -4.80 15.26
C GLN A 467 -3.50 -5.84 16.35
N GLY A 468 -2.94 -6.99 15.94
CA GLY A 468 -2.55 -8.11 16.81
C GLY A 468 -3.27 -9.41 16.49
N PHE A 469 -2.76 -10.53 17.01
CA PHE A 469 -3.31 -11.87 16.75
C PHE A 469 -4.75 -12.05 17.27
N GLY A 470 -5.15 -11.34 18.32
CA GLY A 470 -6.55 -11.34 18.78
C GLY A 470 -7.53 -10.87 17.70
N GLU A 471 -7.14 -9.90 16.87
CA GLU A 471 -7.99 -9.40 15.79
C GLU A 471 -8.05 -10.37 14.61
N THR A 472 -7.04 -11.23 14.41
CA THR A 472 -7.12 -12.31 13.43
C THR A 472 -8.11 -13.39 13.86
N ILE A 473 -8.18 -13.70 15.17
CA ILE A 473 -9.23 -14.55 15.75
C ILE A 473 -10.61 -13.90 15.54
N ARG A 474 -10.72 -12.60 15.81
CA ARG A 474 -11.97 -11.85 15.60
C ARG A 474 -12.44 -11.89 14.15
N ALA A 475 -11.53 -11.69 13.20
CA ALA A 475 -11.83 -11.75 11.77
C ALA A 475 -12.30 -13.14 11.32
N MET A 476 -11.77 -14.21 11.92
CA MET A 476 -12.14 -15.58 11.53
C MET A 476 -13.38 -16.12 12.25
N LYS A 477 -13.51 -15.88 13.56
CA LYS A 477 -14.52 -16.52 14.44
C LYS A 477 -15.05 -15.58 15.52
N GLY A 478 -14.97 -14.26 15.32
CA GLY A 478 -15.27 -13.27 16.35
C GLY A 478 -16.64 -13.41 17.00
N GLU A 479 -17.67 -13.73 16.23
CA GLU A 479 -19.04 -13.90 16.74
C GLU A 479 -19.20 -15.10 17.69
N VAL A 480 -18.27 -16.07 17.64
CA VAL A 480 -18.36 -17.33 18.39
C VAL A 480 -17.34 -17.40 19.51
N GLU A 481 -16.12 -16.90 19.29
CA GLU A 481 -14.99 -17.13 20.20
C GLU A 481 -14.64 -15.91 21.06
N CYS A 482 -14.68 -14.70 20.49
CA CYS A 482 -14.25 -13.48 21.16
C CYS A 482 -15.26 -12.96 22.20
N ASP A 483 -14.84 -11.95 22.98
CA ASP A 483 -15.66 -11.27 23.98
C ASP A 483 -16.27 -12.21 25.04
N GLY A 484 -15.54 -13.29 25.33
CA GLY A 484 -15.93 -14.33 26.29
C GLY A 484 -16.81 -15.45 25.71
N GLY A 485 -16.99 -15.51 24.38
CA GLY A 485 -17.77 -16.56 23.72
C GLY A 485 -17.20 -17.95 23.90
N ASN A 486 -15.90 -18.12 23.64
CA ASN A 486 -15.19 -19.38 23.88
C ASN A 486 -13.71 -19.13 24.24
N PRO A 487 -13.42 -18.81 25.52
CA PRO A 487 -12.06 -18.51 25.97
C PRO A 487 -11.07 -19.65 25.77
N ASP A 488 -11.51 -20.91 25.86
CA ASP A 488 -10.63 -22.08 25.69
C ASP A 488 -10.18 -22.20 24.22
N ALA A 489 -11.06 -21.92 23.26
CA ALA A 489 -10.70 -21.91 21.83
C ALA A 489 -9.74 -20.76 21.50
N VAL A 490 -9.99 -19.55 22.02
CA VAL A 490 -9.08 -18.41 21.89
C VAL A 490 -7.70 -18.77 22.43
N GLN A 491 -7.64 -19.35 23.64
CA GLN A 491 -6.38 -19.73 24.25
C GLN A 491 -5.65 -20.79 23.41
N ALA A 492 -6.34 -21.81 22.90
CA ALA A 492 -5.73 -22.82 22.04
C ALA A 492 -5.09 -22.21 20.78
N ARG A 493 -5.74 -21.23 20.14
CA ARG A 493 -5.16 -20.50 18.98
C ARG A 493 -3.90 -19.73 19.36
N VAL A 494 -3.94 -19.04 20.51
CA VAL A 494 -2.79 -18.30 21.04
C VAL A 494 -1.62 -19.23 21.34
N ASP A 495 -1.89 -20.41 21.89
CA ASP A 495 -0.87 -21.40 22.19
C ASP A 495 -0.19 -21.89 20.89
N TYR A 496 -0.95 -22.23 19.85
CA TYR A 496 -0.37 -22.58 18.53
C TYR A 496 0.43 -21.43 17.91
N TYR A 497 -0.10 -20.21 17.95
CA TYR A 497 0.58 -19.05 17.38
C TYR A 497 1.91 -18.77 18.07
N THR A 498 1.91 -18.77 19.40
CA THR A 498 3.13 -18.52 20.19
C THR A 498 4.16 -19.65 20.02
N GLN A 499 3.71 -20.90 19.93
CA GLN A 499 4.55 -22.04 19.58
C GLN A 499 5.21 -21.87 18.20
N TYR A 500 4.43 -21.55 17.16
CA TYR A 500 4.96 -21.36 15.80
C TYR A 500 5.87 -20.13 15.70
N CYS A 501 5.54 -19.02 16.37
CA CYS A 501 6.45 -17.88 16.49
C CYS A 501 7.78 -18.27 17.12
N SER A 502 7.76 -19.08 18.19
CA SER A 502 8.98 -19.60 18.82
C SER A 502 9.79 -20.47 17.86
N GLN A 503 9.14 -21.38 17.10
CA GLN A 503 9.82 -22.22 16.10
C GLN A 503 10.47 -21.39 14.99
N LEU A 504 9.81 -20.30 14.55
CA LEU A 504 10.33 -19.40 13.52
C LEU A 504 11.33 -18.35 14.04
N GLY A 505 11.56 -18.32 15.36
CA GLY A 505 12.46 -17.38 16.01
C GLY A 505 12.00 -15.92 15.88
N VAL A 506 10.71 -15.67 16.12
CA VAL A 506 10.12 -14.32 16.11
C VAL A 506 9.27 -14.09 17.36
N ALA A 507 9.20 -12.85 17.84
CA ALA A 507 8.29 -12.51 18.93
C ALA A 507 6.83 -12.44 18.42
N PRO A 508 5.84 -12.93 19.20
CA PRO A 508 4.43 -12.97 18.79
C PRO A 508 3.77 -11.58 18.73
N GLY A 509 4.37 -10.57 19.36
CA GLY A 509 3.79 -9.23 19.50
C GLY A 509 2.82 -9.14 20.68
N ASP A 510 2.05 -8.05 20.70
CA ASP A 510 1.04 -7.76 21.72
C ASP A 510 -0.37 -8.11 21.20
N ASN A 511 -1.40 -7.92 22.05
CA ASN A 511 -2.82 -8.12 21.70
C ASN A 511 -3.14 -9.52 21.15
N LEU A 512 -2.73 -10.57 21.85
CA LEU A 512 -2.88 -11.94 21.38
C LEU A 512 -4.30 -12.50 21.50
N THR A 513 -5.13 -11.93 22.37
CA THR A 513 -6.47 -12.42 22.68
C THR A 513 -7.54 -11.45 22.21
N CYS A 514 -8.72 -11.99 21.93
CA CYS A 514 -10.01 -11.32 21.88
C CYS A 514 -10.96 -12.05 22.86
#